data_AF-A0A5J4SYQ0-F1
#
_entry.id   AF-A0A5J4SYQ0-F1
#
_cell.length_a   1.000
_cell.length_b   1.000
_cell.length_c   1.000
_cell.angle_alpha   90.00
_cell.angle_beta   90.00
_cell.angle_gamma   90.00
#
_symmetry.space_group_name_H-M   'P 1'
#
loop_
_entity.id
_entity.type
_entity.pdbx_description
1 polymer ?
#
loop_
_entity_poly.entity_id
_entity_poly.type
_entity_poly.pdbx_seq_one_letter_code
_entity_poly.pdbx_strand_id
1 'polypeptide(L)'
;ALAVILIEIVTGVNPFIGRSMTETMQNIENVRMQALPDYIHGDLKEMIINMTNKDERKRPTAQELLDNDLMQLVGRIGNNNEERNYELEQDKINALAERDLVIEERNRLQNDNQRVSTERDRVIQERNRLQNDNERVSAERDRVIQERDRLSIELDQERTEKDNQKRRTDSSQELVRIFQSQVEITQTEVTRLTAEVTRLNQELSRRETVPATPKAQLKRTPILTPKPKQALLQ
;
A
#
# COMPACT_ATOMS: atom_id res chain seq x y z
N ALA A 1 -66.21 54.33 27.58
CA ALA A 1 -65.09 53.56 28.17
C ALA A 1 -64.05 53.16 27.12
N LEU A 2 -64.42 52.47 26.04
CA LEU A 2 -63.47 51.98 25.02
C LEU A 2 -62.53 53.04 24.42
N ALA A 3 -63.04 54.23 24.07
CA ALA A 3 -62.20 55.31 23.53
C ALA A 3 -61.15 55.82 24.53
N VAL A 4 -61.46 55.80 25.82
CA VAL A 4 -60.52 56.19 26.89
C VAL A 4 -59.35 55.21 26.91
N ILE A 5 -59.65 53.91 26.81
CA ILE A 5 -58.65 52.84 26.75
C ILE A 5 -57.79 52.99 25.48
N LEU A 6 -58.38 53.25 24.32
CA LEU A 6 -57.63 53.43 23.08
C LEU A 6 -56.68 54.62 23.15
N ILE A 7 -57.14 55.78 23.65
CA ILE A 7 -56.28 56.95 23.83
C ILE A 7 -55.18 56.64 24.84
N GLU A 8 -55.47 55.93 25.92
CA GLU A 8 -54.50 55.56 26.94
C GLU A 8 -53.45 54.57 26.42
N ILE A 9 -53.82 53.59 25.59
CA ILE A 9 -52.87 52.68 24.92
C ILE A 9 -51.92 53.46 23.99
N VAL A 10 -52.47 54.41 23.25
CA VAL A 10 -51.71 55.14 22.23
C VAL A 10 -50.83 56.23 22.84
N THR A 11 -51.30 56.90 23.88
CA THR A 11 -50.62 58.06 24.49
C THR A 11 -49.92 57.74 25.81
N GLY A 12 -50.21 56.60 26.43
CA GLY A 12 -49.74 56.21 27.76
C GLY A 12 -50.38 57.00 28.92
N VAL A 13 -51.33 57.89 28.64
CA VAL A 13 -51.93 58.81 29.61
C VAL A 13 -53.45 58.80 29.46
N ASN A 14 -54.17 58.84 30.58
CA ASN A 14 -55.62 58.90 30.55
C ASN A 14 -56.12 60.26 30.02
N PRO A 15 -57.02 60.30 29.02
CA PRO A 15 -57.44 61.54 28.36
C PRO A 15 -58.12 62.57 29.26
N PHE A 16 -58.69 62.17 30.40
CA PHE A 16 -59.43 63.06 31.30
C PHE A 16 -58.68 63.43 32.58
N ILE A 17 -57.44 62.95 32.74
CA ILE A 17 -56.69 63.14 33.99
C ILE A 17 -56.44 64.63 34.30
N GLY A 18 -56.85 65.05 35.49
CA GLY A 18 -56.58 66.37 36.08
C GLY A 18 -55.52 66.30 37.18
N ARG A 19 -55.13 67.46 37.73
CA ARG A 19 -54.16 67.58 38.83
C ARG A 19 -54.73 67.11 40.18
N SER A 20 -56.05 66.93 40.25
CA SER A 20 -56.78 66.43 41.42
C SER A 20 -57.94 65.54 40.98
N MET A 21 -58.49 64.77 41.93
CA MET A 21 -59.67 63.92 41.67
C MET A 21 -60.89 64.74 41.23
N THR A 22 -61.13 65.88 41.87
CA THR A 22 -62.23 66.79 41.54
C THR A 22 -62.11 67.34 40.12
N GLU A 23 -60.90 67.73 39.71
CA GLU A 23 -60.64 68.21 38.34
C GLU A 23 -60.85 67.08 37.32
N THR A 24 -60.43 65.86 37.64
CA THR A 24 -60.65 64.68 36.77
C THR A 24 -62.14 64.41 36.57
N MET A 25 -62.94 64.45 37.64
CA MET A 25 -64.40 64.30 37.54
C MET A 25 -65.03 65.40 36.70
N GLN A 26 -64.60 66.66 36.90
CA GLN A 26 -65.09 67.79 36.11
C GLN A 26 -64.72 67.68 34.62
N ASN A 27 -63.54 67.15 34.30
CA ASN A 27 -63.12 66.88 32.93
C ASN A 27 -63.98 65.79 32.27
N ILE A 28 -64.35 64.73 33.01
CA ILE A 28 -65.24 63.67 32.52
C ILE A 28 -66.65 64.22 32.25
N GLU A 29 -67.22 64.97 33.20
CA GLU A 29 -68.57 65.54 33.08
C GLU A 29 -68.70 66.51 31.90
N ASN A 30 -67.65 67.30 31.66
CA ASN A 30 -67.64 68.29 30.57
C ASN A 30 -67.06 67.75 29.25
N VAL A 31 -66.64 66.48 29.22
CA VAL A 31 -65.95 65.86 28.07
C VAL A 31 -64.71 66.68 27.65
N ARG A 32 -64.01 67.25 28.63
CA ARG A 32 -62.79 68.03 28.42
C ARG A 32 -61.58 67.11 28.45
N MET A 33 -61.24 66.57 27.29
CA MET A 33 -60.04 65.75 27.11
C MET A 33 -58.79 66.60 26.91
N GLN A 34 -57.64 66.01 27.22
CA GLN A 34 -56.36 66.47 26.68
C GLN A 34 -56.38 66.41 25.15
N ALA A 35 -55.66 67.33 24.51
CA ALA A 35 -55.57 67.34 23.05
C ALA A 35 -54.91 66.04 22.55
N LEU A 36 -55.49 65.45 21.51
CA LEU A 36 -54.89 64.28 20.86
C LEU A 36 -53.56 64.69 20.20
N PRO A 37 -52.47 63.93 20.40
CA PRO A 37 -51.19 64.20 19.76
C PRO A 37 -51.28 64.20 18.22
N ASP A 38 -50.38 64.95 17.57
CA ASP A 38 -50.40 65.16 16.12
C ASP A 38 -50.25 63.88 15.28
N TYR A 39 -49.67 62.83 15.85
CA TYR A 39 -49.56 61.53 15.19
C TYR A 39 -50.89 60.77 15.13
N ILE A 40 -51.90 61.13 15.94
CA ILE A 40 -53.27 60.57 15.83
C ILE A 40 -54.06 61.44 14.84
N HIS A 41 -54.17 60.98 13.61
CA HIS A 41 -54.83 61.70 12.52
C HIS A 41 -55.69 60.76 11.66
N GLY A 42 -56.42 61.34 10.70
CA GLY A 42 -57.31 60.60 9.79
C GLY A 42 -58.46 59.88 10.49
N ASP A 43 -58.86 58.74 9.94
CA ASP A 43 -60.04 57.96 10.35
C ASP A 43 -60.00 57.55 11.84
N LEU A 44 -58.81 57.28 12.38
CA LEU A 44 -58.63 56.93 13.79
C LEU A 44 -58.98 58.10 14.71
N LYS A 45 -58.58 59.33 14.35
CA LYS A 45 -58.91 60.53 15.11
C LYS A 45 -60.40 60.79 15.11
N GLU A 46 -61.05 60.70 13.95
CA GLU A 46 -62.49 60.87 13.81
C GLU A 46 -63.27 59.81 14.60
N MET A 47 -62.82 58.56 14.54
CA MET A 47 -63.38 57.45 15.32
C MET A 47 -63.33 57.75 16.83
N ILE A 48 -62.17 58.17 17.36
CA ILE A 48 -61.99 58.51 18.79
C ILE A 48 -62.90 59.67 19.22
N ILE A 49 -63.02 60.72 18.39
CA ILE A 49 -63.88 61.89 18.68
C ILE A 49 -65.35 61.45 18.73
N ASN A 50 -65.81 60.64 17.77
CA ASN A 50 -67.19 60.16 17.72
C ASN A 50 -67.54 59.25 18.91
N MET A 51 -66.59 58.43 19.37
CA MET A 51 -66.77 57.55 20.53
C MET A 51 -66.81 58.29 21.87
N THR A 52 -66.23 59.50 21.95
CA THR A 52 -66.19 60.33 23.17
C THR A 52 -67.29 61.37 23.22
N ASN A 53 -68.26 61.34 22.30
CA ASN A 53 -69.34 62.31 22.22
C ASN A 53 -70.11 62.45 23.56
N LYS A 54 -70.47 63.68 23.93
CA LYS A 54 -71.26 63.95 25.15
C LYS A 54 -72.64 63.31 25.09
N ASP A 55 -73.26 63.30 23.92
CA ASP A 55 -74.56 62.65 23.69
C ASP A 55 -74.36 61.16 23.44
N GLU A 56 -74.93 60.34 24.32
CA GLU A 56 -74.82 58.88 24.26
C GLU A 56 -75.39 58.31 22.95
N ARG A 57 -76.48 58.89 22.42
CA ARG A 57 -77.13 58.40 21.19
C ARG A 57 -76.34 58.70 19.92
N LYS A 58 -75.39 59.63 19.99
CA LYS A 58 -74.50 59.99 18.88
C LYS A 58 -73.20 59.20 18.89
N ARG A 59 -72.95 58.41 19.93
CA ARG A 59 -71.79 57.52 19.96
C ARG A 59 -72.07 56.34 19.03
N PRO A 60 -71.11 55.97 18.16
CA PRO A 60 -71.28 54.81 17.30
C PRO A 60 -71.40 53.54 18.15
N THR A 61 -72.18 52.60 17.66
CA THR A 61 -72.28 51.26 18.22
C THR A 61 -70.98 50.47 17.98
N ALA A 62 -70.78 49.40 18.75
CA ALA A 62 -69.63 48.52 18.53
C ALA A 62 -69.62 47.91 17.12
N GLN A 63 -70.79 47.63 16.55
CA GLN A 63 -70.93 47.10 15.20
C GLN A 63 -70.48 48.13 14.15
N GLU A 64 -70.93 49.38 14.24
CA GLU A 64 -70.51 50.45 13.32
C GLU A 64 -69.01 50.75 13.39
N LEU A 65 -68.40 50.59 14.57
CA LEU A 65 -66.94 50.70 14.72
C LEU A 65 -66.19 49.55 14.05
N LEU A 66 -66.70 48.33 14.16
CA LEU A 66 -66.12 47.14 13.54
C LEU A 66 -66.31 47.11 12.02
N ASP A 67 -67.40 47.68 11.52
CA ASP A 67 -67.74 47.74 10.10
C ASP A 67 -67.01 48.88 9.35
N ASN A 68 -66.30 49.76 10.07
CA ASN A 68 -65.49 50.80 9.46
C ASN A 68 -64.28 50.21 8.69
N ASP A 69 -63.97 50.80 7.53
CA ASP A 69 -62.84 50.42 6.67
C ASP A 69 -61.50 50.29 7.41
N LEU A 70 -61.21 51.18 8.36
CA LEU A 70 -60.00 51.12 9.19
C LEU A 70 -59.95 49.81 10.00
N MET A 71 -61.05 49.46 10.66
CA MET A 71 -61.11 48.28 11.52
C MET A 71 -61.11 46.98 10.70
N GLN A 72 -61.78 47.00 9.54
CA GLN A 72 -61.73 45.91 8.56
C GLN A 72 -60.32 45.71 8.00
N LEU A 73 -59.59 46.79 7.70
CA LEU A 73 -58.21 46.73 7.23
C LEU A 73 -57.27 46.16 8.30
N VAL A 74 -57.39 46.64 9.55
CA VAL A 74 -56.61 46.11 10.69
C VAL A 74 -56.89 44.62 10.88
N GLY A 75 -58.16 44.19 10.78
CA GLY A 75 -58.52 42.77 10.82
C GLY A 75 -57.85 41.94 9.73
N ARG A 76 -57.85 42.43 8.47
CA ARG A 76 -57.15 41.75 7.35
C ARG A 76 -55.64 41.67 7.58
N ILE A 77 -55.02 42.75 8.06
CA ILE A 77 -53.59 42.77 8.37
C ILE A 77 -53.27 41.73 9.46
N GLY A 78 -54.10 41.64 10.50
CA GLY A 78 -53.97 40.64 11.56
C GLY A 78 -53.97 39.22 11.00
N ASN A 79 -55.01 38.87 10.23
CA ASN A 79 -55.14 37.54 9.63
C ASN A 79 -53.97 37.20 8.70
N ASN A 80 -53.59 38.12 7.81
CA ASN A 80 -52.46 37.91 6.91
C ASN A 80 -51.14 37.72 7.65
N ASN A 81 -50.94 38.44 8.76
CA ASN A 81 -49.74 38.27 9.59
C ASN A 81 -49.73 36.93 10.31
N GLU A 82 -50.88 36.45 10.78
CA GLU A 82 -51.02 35.12 11.38
C GLU A 82 -50.69 34.02 10.35
N GLU A 83 -51.31 34.06 9.16
CA GLU A 83 -51.03 33.13 8.07
C GLU A 83 -49.54 33.14 7.70
N ARG A 84 -48.97 34.33 7.55
CA ARG A 84 -47.55 34.47 7.22
C ARG A 84 -46.64 33.93 8.32
N ASN A 85 -47.00 34.10 9.59
CA ASN A 85 -46.25 33.54 10.70
C ASN A 85 -46.32 32.01 10.71
N TYR A 86 -47.48 31.42 10.40
CA TYR A 86 -47.61 29.97 10.25
C TYR A 86 -46.74 29.42 9.12
N GLU A 87 -46.75 30.08 7.95
CA GLU A 87 -45.88 29.70 6.82
C GLU A 87 -44.41 29.78 7.20
N LEU A 88 -43.98 30.88 7.82
CA LEU A 88 -42.59 31.06 8.24
C LEU A 88 -42.15 30.00 9.25
N GLU A 89 -43.03 29.61 10.16
CA GLU A 89 -42.72 28.57 11.14
C GLU A 89 -42.62 27.19 10.47
N GLN A 90 -43.49 26.90 9.50
CA GLN A 90 -43.42 25.68 8.72
C GLN A 90 -42.14 25.62 7.87
N ASP A 91 -41.75 26.72 7.24
CA ASP A 91 -40.51 26.82 6.46
C ASP A 91 -39.28 26.61 7.35
N LYS A 92 -39.27 27.15 8.57
CA LYS A 92 -38.19 26.88 9.52
C LYS A 92 -38.11 25.41 9.89
N ILE A 93 -39.24 24.76 10.15
CA ILE A 93 -39.29 23.33 10.49
C ILE A 93 -38.73 22.51 9.32
N ASN A 94 -39.16 22.81 8.09
CA ASN A 94 -38.68 22.13 6.89
C ASN A 94 -37.17 22.35 6.69
N ALA A 95 -36.69 23.60 6.83
CA ALA A 95 -35.27 23.92 6.72
C ALA A 95 -34.40 23.22 7.79
N LEU A 96 -34.92 23.07 9.01
CA LEU A 96 -34.25 22.30 10.06
C LEU A 96 -34.18 20.81 9.70
N ALA A 97 -35.26 20.23 9.20
CA ALA A 97 -35.28 18.84 8.76
C ALA A 97 -34.31 18.57 7.61
N GLU A 98 -34.26 19.47 6.61
CA GLU A 98 -33.28 19.39 5.51
C GLU A 98 -31.83 19.48 6.02
N ARG A 99 -31.57 20.40 6.95
CA ARG A 99 -30.24 20.53 7.57
C ARG A 99 -29.82 19.25 8.29
N ASP A 100 -30.74 18.62 9.00
CA ASP A 100 -30.46 17.38 9.74
C ASP A 100 -30.16 16.22 8.78
N LEU A 101 -30.88 16.11 7.66
CA LEU A 101 -30.57 15.15 6.59
C LEU A 101 -29.17 15.37 6.00
N VAL A 102 -28.79 16.63 5.74
CA VAL A 102 -27.44 16.98 5.25
C VAL A 102 -26.35 16.62 6.28
N ILE A 103 -26.63 16.79 7.57
CA ILE A 103 -25.70 16.40 8.65
C ILE A 103 -25.52 14.88 8.67
N GLU A 104 -26.59 14.11 8.55
CA GLU A 104 -26.50 12.64 8.48
C GLU A 104 -25.70 12.18 7.26
N GLU A 105 -25.94 12.76 6.09
CA GLU A 105 -25.20 12.43 4.86
C GLU A 105 -23.71 12.76 5.02
N ARG A 106 -23.38 13.93 5.57
CA ARG A 106 -21.99 14.31 5.86
C ARG A 106 -21.31 13.29 6.78
N ASN A 107 -22.00 12.85 7.84
CA ASN A 107 -21.46 11.87 8.78
C ASN A 107 -21.22 10.51 8.10
N ARG A 108 -22.12 10.07 7.21
CA ARG A 108 -21.94 8.84 6.41
C ARG A 108 -20.72 8.96 5.51
N LEU A 109 -20.59 10.06 4.76
CA LEU A 109 -19.44 10.30 3.88
C LEU A 109 -18.12 10.37 4.66
N GLN A 110 -18.13 10.95 5.86
CA GLN A 110 -16.95 10.99 6.73
C GLN A 110 -16.52 9.58 7.16
N ASN A 111 -17.47 8.72 7.53
CA ASN A 111 -17.18 7.32 7.88
C ASN A 111 -16.64 6.53 6.68
N ASP A 112 -17.23 6.70 5.49
CA ASP A 112 -16.75 6.01 4.29
C ASP A 112 -15.35 6.50 3.88
N ASN A 113 -15.07 7.80 3.98
CA ASN A 113 -13.72 8.32 3.77
C ASN A 113 -12.70 7.71 4.74
N GLN A 114 -13.06 7.53 6.02
CA GLN A 114 -12.20 6.89 7.01
C GLN A 114 -11.92 5.42 6.66
N ARG A 115 -12.95 4.69 6.19
CA ARG A 115 -12.81 3.31 5.72
C ARG A 115 -11.87 3.22 4.52
N VAL A 116 -12.06 4.10 3.53
CA VAL A 116 -11.20 4.17 2.34
C VAL A 116 -9.75 4.49 2.71
N SER A 117 -9.53 5.40 3.66
CA SER A 117 -8.18 5.71 4.15
C SER A 117 -7.51 4.49 4.76
N THR A 118 -8.24 3.75 5.60
CA THR A 118 -7.72 2.54 6.25
C THR A 118 -7.38 1.45 5.23
N GLU A 119 -8.22 1.29 4.20
CA GLU A 119 -7.99 0.33 3.13
C GLU A 119 -6.78 0.71 2.28
N ARG A 120 -6.60 2.01 1.99
CA ARG A 120 -5.41 2.52 1.31
C ARG A 120 -4.13 2.18 2.08
N ASP A 121 -4.13 2.34 3.39
CA ASP A 121 -2.98 2.02 4.24
C ASP A 121 -2.65 0.52 4.21
N ARG A 122 -3.67 -0.35 4.22
CA ARG A 122 -3.48 -1.80 4.05
C ARG A 122 -2.86 -2.17 2.71
N VAL A 123 -3.35 -1.57 1.63
CA VAL A 123 -2.80 -1.78 0.28
C VAL A 123 -1.34 -1.32 0.20
N ILE A 124 -0.98 -0.21 0.85
CA ILE A 124 0.41 0.24 0.93
C ILE A 124 1.29 -0.79 1.66
N GLN A 125 0.81 -1.30 2.80
CA GLN A 125 1.54 -2.34 3.54
C GLN A 125 1.72 -3.62 2.73
N GLU A 126 0.68 -4.07 2.02
CA GLU A 126 0.74 -5.25 1.17
C GLU A 126 1.72 -5.05 0.00
N ARG A 127 1.68 -3.89 -0.66
CA ARG A 127 2.64 -3.54 -1.71
C ARG A 127 4.08 -3.62 -1.20
N ASN A 128 4.36 -3.08 -0.01
CA ASN A 128 5.70 -3.11 0.57
C ASN A 128 6.16 -4.55 0.87
N ARG A 129 5.24 -5.42 1.35
CA ARG A 129 5.55 -6.85 1.55
C ARG A 129 5.89 -7.54 0.23
N LEU A 130 5.08 -7.34 -0.80
CA LEU A 130 5.32 -7.92 -2.13
C LEU A 130 6.62 -7.41 -2.75
N GLN A 131 6.97 -6.15 -2.52
CA GLN A 131 8.26 -5.60 -2.95
C GLN A 131 9.43 -6.34 -2.28
N ASN A 132 9.39 -6.51 -0.96
CA ASN A 132 10.43 -7.24 -0.23
C ASN A 132 10.54 -8.71 -0.69
N ASP A 133 9.41 -9.37 -0.94
CA ASP A 133 9.41 -10.75 -1.45
C ASP A 133 9.99 -10.83 -2.86
N ASN A 134 9.70 -9.86 -3.74
CA ASN A 134 10.32 -9.78 -5.06
C ASN A 134 11.84 -9.58 -4.97
N GLU A 135 12.32 -8.73 -4.07
CA GLU A 135 13.76 -8.53 -3.84
C GLU A 135 14.44 -9.83 -3.37
N ARG A 136 13.79 -10.58 -2.46
CA ARG A 136 14.27 -11.90 -2.01
C ARG A 136 14.33 -12.91 -3.14
N VAL A 137 13.29 -13.00 -3.96
CA VAL A 137 13.24 -13.90 -5.13
C VAL A 137 14.33 -13.52 -6.14
N SER A 138 14.56 -12.22 -6.36
CA SER A 138 15.65 -11.76 -7.24
C SER A 138 17.01 -12.22 -6.71
N ALA A 139 17.27 -12.03 -5.42
CA ALA A 139 18.53 -12.46 -4.81
C ALA A 139 18.72 -13.98 -4.85
N GLU A 140 17.64 -14.76 -4.72
CA GLU A 140 17.69 -16.21 -4.84
C GLU A 140 17.98 -16.65 -6.28
N ARG A 141 17.37 -16.00 -7.29
CA ARG A 141 17.70 -16.24 -8.71
C ARG A 141 19.18 -15.98 -9.00
N ASP A 142 19.73 -14.89 -8.47
CA ASP A 142 21.15 -14.56 -8.67
C ASP A 142 22.07 -15.63 -8.07
N ARG A 143 21.73 -16.17 -6.89
CA ARG A 143 22.48 -17.29 -6.28
C ARG A 143 22.42 -18.55 -7.13
N VAL A 144 21.25 -18.90 -7.66
CA VAL A 144 21.09 -20.06 -8.54
C VAL A 144 21.90 -19.90 -9.83
N ILE A 145 21.96 -18.69 -10.40
CA ILE A 145 22.79 -18.40 -11.56
C ILE A 145 24.27 -18.62 -11.22
N GLN A 146 24.75 -18.08 -10.09
CA GLN A 146 26.13 -18.27 -9.64
C GLN A 146 26.48 -19.75 -9.43
N GLU A 147 25.58 -20.51 -8.81
CA GLU A 147 25.77 -21.95 -8.58
C GLU A 147 25.82 -22.73 -9.90
N ARG A 148 24.92 -22.43 -10.84
CA ARG A 148 24.93 -23.01 -12.18
C ARG A 148 26.25 -22.73 -12.90
N ASP A 149 26.73 -21.49 -12.84
CA ASP A 149 27.98 -21.11 -13.51
C ASP A 149 29.19 -21.84 -12.88
N ARG A 150 29.21 -21.98 -11.55
CA ARG A 150 30.22 -22.77 -10.85
C ARG A 150 30.19 -24.24 -11.25
N LEU A 151 29.01 -24.87 -11.28
CA LEU A 151 28.84 -26.27 -11.70
C LEU A 151 29.25 -26.47 -13.16
N SER A 152 29.00 -25.48 -14.03
CA SER A 152 29.46 -25.52 -15.42
C SER A 152 30.98 -25.58 -15.52
N ILE A 153 31.69 -24.78 -14.72
CA ILE A 153 33.17 -24.79 -14.68
C ILE A 153 33.68 -26.14 -14.16
N GLU A 154 33.08 -26.67 -13.09
CA GLU A 154 33.46 -27.96 -12.51
C GLU A 154 33.26 -29.11 -13.51
N LEU A 155 32.15 -29.10 -14.26
CA LEU A 155 31.87 -30.07 -15.32
C LEU A 155 32.92 -30.03 -16.44
N ASP A 156 33.35 -28.84 -16.86
CA ASP A 156 34.39 -28.69 -17.89
C ASP A 156 35.77 -29.16 -17.40
N GLN A 157 36.09 -28.92 -16.12
CA GLN A 157 37.30 -29.46 -15.49
C GLN A 157 37.28 -30.99 -15.43
N GLU A 158 36.15 -31.59 -15.02
CA GLU A 158 36.00 -33.05 -14.96
C GLU A 158 36.12 -33.69 -16.35
N ARG A 159 35.51 -33.08 -17.38
CA ARG A 159 35.67 -33.52 -18.77
C ARG A 159 37.13 -33.50 -19.21
N THR A 160 37.85 -32.42 -18.89
CA THR A 160 39.27 -32.28 -19.23
C THR A 160 40.13 -33.34 -18.53
N GLU A 161 39.88 -33.58 -17.24
CA GLU A 161 40.60 -34.60 -16.47
C GLU A 161 40.34 -36.01 -17.01
N LYS A 162 39.07 -36.30 -17.37
CA LYS A 162 38.69 -37.58 -17.98
C LYS A 162 39.40 -37.80 -19.33
N ASP A 163 39.51 -36.77 -20.16
CA ASP A 163 40.24 -36.83 -21.43
C ASP A 163 41.74 -37.05 -21.21
N ASN A 164 42.35 -36.37 -20.23
CA ASN A 164 43.75 -36.57 -19.86
C ASN A 164 44.00 -38.00 -19.35
N GLN A 165 43.10 -38.52 -18.51
CA GLN A 165 43.20 -39.88 -17.99
C GLN A 165 43.07 -40.91 -19.11
N LYS A 166 42.14 -40.71 -20.05
CA LYS A 166 42.01 -41.55 -21.24
C LYS A 166 43.31 -41.59 -22.04
N ARG A 167 43.93 -40.43 -22.31
CA ARG A 167 45.23 -40.35 -23.02
C ARG A 167 46.34 -41.10 -22.27
N ARG A 168 46.39 -41.00 -20.93
CA ARG A 168 47.35 -41.74 -20.11
C ARG A 168 47.13 -43.25 -20.21
N THR A 169 45.88 -43.71 -20.15
CA THR A 169 45.53 -45.12 -20.32
C THR A 169 45.92 -45.62 -21.71
N ASP A 170 45.58 -44.89 -22.77
CA ASP A 170 45.93 -45.23 -24.15
C ASP A 170 47.46 -45.35 -24.32
N SER A 171 48.22 -44.39 -23.78
CA SER A 171 49.69 -44.42 -23.79
C SER A 171 50.27 -45.59 -22.99
N SER A 172 49.70 -45.91 -21.82
CA SER A 172 50.14 -47.05 -21.01
C SER A 172 49.87 -48.37 -21.72
N GLN A 173 48.70 -48.52 -22.34
CA GLN A 173 48.36 -49.70 -23.16
C GLN A 173 49.31 -49.85 -24.35
N GLU A 174 49.74 -48.76 -24.98
CA GLU A 174 50.74 -48.80 -26.04
C GLU A 174 52.11 -49.28 -25.54
N LEU A 175 52.58 -48.78 -24.39
CA LEU A 175 53.81 -49.25 -23.76
C LEU A 175 53.75 -50.75 -23.41
N VAL A 176 52.61 -51.22 -22.89
CA VAL A 176 52.39 -52.64 -22.61
C VAL A 176 52.49 -53.46 -23.89
N ARG A 177 51.85 -53.02 -24.99
CA ARG A 177 51.93 -53.69 -26.30
C ARG A 177 53.38 -53.78 -26.81
N ILE A 178 54.13 -52.68 -26.75
CA ILE A 178 55.54 -52.65 -27.17
C ILE A 178 56.39 -53.59 -26.31
N PHE A 179 56.21 -53.56 -24.98
CA PHE A 179 56.95 -54.43 -24.07
C PHE A 179 56.64 -55.91 -24.33
N GLN A 180 55.37 -56.24 -24.52
CA GLN A 180 54.93 -57.60 -24.83
C GLN A 180 55.56 -58.10 -26.14
N SER A 181 55.59 -57.26 -27.18
CA SER A 181 56.28 -57.58 -28.44
C SER A 181 57.79 -57.80 -28.25
N GLN A 182 58.47 -56.97 -27.45
CA GLN A 182 59.89 -57.17 -27.13
C GLN A 182 60.15 -58.47 -26.37
N VAL A 183 59.28 -58.82 -25.40
CA VAL A 183 59.34 -60.08 -24.67
C VAL A 183 59.21 -61.26 -25.63
N GLU A 184 58.24 -61.22 -26.56
CA GLU A 184 58.04 -62.26 -27.58
C GLU A 184 59.25 -62.41 -28.53
N ILE A 185 59.82 -61.30 -29.01
CA ILE A 185 61.03 -61.31 -29.84
C ILE A 185 62.20 -61.92 -29.06
N THR A 186 62.45 -61.45 -27.83
CA THR A 186 63.55 -61.94 -26.98
C THR A 186 63.36 -63.43 -26.68
N GLN A 187 62.14 -63.87 -26.37
CA GLN A 187 61.84 -65.27 -26.12
C GLN A 187 62.09 -66.14 -27.35
N THR A 188 61.72 -65.65 -28.54
CA THR A 188 61.99 -66.33 -29.82
C THR A 188 63.49 -66.43 -30.08
N GLU A 189 64.25 -65.37 -29.81
CA GLU A 189 65.71 -65.38 -29.92
C GLU A 189 66.36 -66.33 -28.93
N VAL A 190 65.93 -66.34 -27.67
CA VAL A 190 66.38 -67.30 -26.65
C VAL A 190 66.12 -68.72 -27.14
N THR A 191 64.91 -69.03 -27.62
CA THR A 191 64.60 -70.36 -28.16
C THR A 191 65.49 -70.73 -29.35
N ARG A 192 65.74 -69.79 -30.28
CA ARG A 192 66.65 -70.00 -31.42
C ARG A 192 68.08 -70.26 -30.97
N LEU A 193 68.61 -69.45 -30.06
CA LEU A 193 69.97 -69.60 -29.53
C LEU A 193 70.11 -70.90 -28.73
N THR A 194 69.10 -71.27 -27.93
CA THR A 194 69.07 -72.57 -27.23
C THR A 194 69.13 -73.72 -28.23
N ALA A 195 68.33 -73.69 -29.30
CA ALA A 195 68.36 -74.72 -30.34
C ALA A 195 69.73 -74.81 -31.04
N GLU A 196 70.36 -73.67 -31.33
CA GLU A 196 71.69 -73.63 -31.94
C GLU A 196 72.78 -74.14 -30.98
N VAL A 197 72.73 -73.79 -29.69
CA VAL A 197 73.62 -74.35 -28.65
C VAL A 197 73.44 -75.87 -28.56
N THR A 198 72.22 -76.38 -28.57
CA THR A 198 71.95 -77.83 -28.59
C THR A 198 72.54 -78.49 -29.83
N ARG A 199 72.36 -77.90 -31.01
CA ARG A 199 72.91 -78.40 -32.28
C ARG A 199 74.44 -78.39 -32.28
N LEU A 200 75.07 -77.31 -31.84
CA LEU A 200 76.53 -77.19 -31.73
C LEU A 200 77.08 -78.22 -30.74
N ASN A 201 76.42 -78.44 -29.61
CA ASN A 201 76.80 -79.48 -28.66
C ASN A 201 76.70 -80.89 -29.28
N GLN A 202 75.63 -81.18 -30.03
CA GLN A 202 75.50 -82.45 -30.77
C GLN A 202 76.63 -82.63 -31.81
N GLU A 203 77.00 -81.56 -32.52
CA GLU A 203 78.11 -81.58 -33.48
C GLU A 203 79.47 -81.74 -32.79
N LEU A 204 79.66 -81.15 -31.61
CA LEU A 204 80.85 -81.34 -30.77
C LEU A 204 80.97 -82.81 -30.34
N SER A 205 79.88 -83.42 -29.86
CA SER A 205 79.84 -84.84 -29.50
C SER A 205 80.09 -85.76 -30.71
N ARG A 206 79.73 -85.34 -31.93
CA ARG A 206 80.11 -86.06 -33.16
C ARG A 206 81.61 -85.96 -33.45
N ARG A 207 82.22 -84.78 -33.27
CA ARG A 207 83.67 -84.59 -33.48
C ARG A 207 84.53 -85.31 -32.45
N GLU A 208 84.03 -85.53 -31.23
CA GLU A 208 84.70 -86.34 -30.21
C GLU A 208 84.72 -87.86 -30.53
N THR A 209 84.03 -88.32 -31.58
CA THR A 209 84.01 -89.75 -31.97
C THR A 209 85.01 -90.15 -33.07
N VAL A 210 86.04 -89.34 -33.36
CA VAL A 210 87.12 -89.69 -34.32
C VAL A 210 88.48 -89.79 -33.58
N PRO A 211 89.31 -90.85 -33.79
CA PRO A 211 90.39 -91.21 -32.85
C PRO A 211 91.71 -90.42 -33.03
N ALA A 212 92.29 -90.02 -31.88
CA ALA A 212 93.72 -89.93 -31.48
C ALA A 212 94.77 -89.41 -32.51
N THR A 213 95.55 -88.32 -32.30
CA THR A 213 96.74 -88.09 -31.41
C THR A 213 97.79 -87.22 -32.18
N PRO A 214 98.97 -86.76 -31.67
CA PRO A 214 99.19 -85.74 -30.63
C PRO A 214 100.31 -84.67 -30.93
N LYS A 215 100.42 -83.66 -30.05
CA LYS A 215 101.56 -82.75 -29.74
C LYS A 215 101.91 -81.56 -30.67
N ALA A 216 101.84 -80.35 -30.11
CA ALA A 216 102.92 -79.35 -30.15
C ALA A 216 102.84 -78.40 -28.93
N GLN A 217 103.97 -78.23 -28.25
CA GLN A 217 104.15 -77.34 -27.09
C GLN A 217 104.58 -75.93 -27.55
N LEU A 218 104.11 -74.86 -26.87
CA LEU A 218 104.92 -73.65 -26.68
C LEU A 218 104.57 -72.90 -25.37
N LYS A 219 105.64 -72.59 -24.63
CA LYS A 219 105.83 -71.80 -23.38
C LYS A 219 105.35 -70.33 -23.54
N ARG A 220 105.12 -69.44 -22.54
CA ARG A 220 105.08 -69.36 -21.05
C ARG A 220 104.55 -67.94 -20.66
N THR A 221 103.67 -67.83 -19.64
CA THR A 221 103.51 -66.79 -18.53
C THR A 221 103.45 -65.26 -18.80
N PRO A 222 103.02 -64.36 -17.86
CA PRO A 222 102.18 -64.47 -16.64
C PRO A 222 101.13 -63.33 -16.36
N ILE A 223 100.17 -63.62 -15.46
CA ILE A 223 99.49 -62.77 -14.42
C ILE A 223 98.76 -61.46 -14.82
N LEU A 224 97.46 -61.33 -14.46
CA LEU A 224 96.95 -60.34 -13.48
C LEU A 224 95.43 -60.50 -13.27
N THR A 225 95.04 -60.72 -12.01
CA THR A 225 93.70 -60.44 -11.48
C THR A 225 93.46 -58.92 -11.42
N PRO A 226 92.20 -58.46 -11.45
CA PRO A 226 91.80 -57.64 -10.31
C PRO A 226 90.39 -57.95 -9.76
N LYS A 227 90.29 -57.70 -8.46
CA LYS A 227 89.13 -57.69 -7.57
C LYS A 227 88.14 -56.53 -7.88
N PRO A 228 86.93 -56.57 -7.29
CA PRO A 228 85.88 -55.57 -7.51
C PRO A 228 86.19 -54.24 -6.81
N LYS A 229 85.71 -53.12 -7.36
CA LYS A 229 85.69 -51.82 -6.68
C LYS A 229 84.26 -51.43 -6.32
N GLN A 230 83.97 -51.50 -5.03
CA GLN A 230 83.08 -50.56 -4.35
C GLN A 230 83.86 -49.28 -4.03
N ALA A 231 83.21 -48.12 -4.20
CA ALA A 231 83.27 -46.92 -3.32
C ALA A 231 82.58 -45.76 -4.08
N LEU A 232 81.41 -45.26 -3.63
CA LEU A 232 81.23 -44.18 -2.65
C LEU A 232 81.73 -42.81 -3.15
N LEU A 233 80.80 -41.87 -3.45
CA LEU A 233 80.78 -40.50 -2.89
C LEU A 233 79.61 -39.66 -3.44
N GLN A 234 78.85 -39.11 -2.49
CA GLN A 234 77.87 -37.99 -2.49
C GLN A 234 76.51 -38.15 -3.16
#